data_AF-A0AAU6Y8V2-F1
#
_entry.id   AF-A0AAU6Y8V2-F1
#
_cell.length_a   1.000
_cell.length_b   1.000
_cell.length_c   1.000
_cell.angle_alpha   90.00
_cell.angle_beta   90.00
_cell.angle_gamma   90.00
#
_symmetry.space_group_name_H-M   'P 1'
#
loop_
_entity.id
_entity.type
_entity.pdbx_description
1 polymer ?
#
loop_
_entity_poly.entity_id
_entity_poly.type
_entity_poly.pdbx_seq_one_letter_code
_entity_poly.pdbx_strand_id
1 'polypeptide(L)'
;MELDKIIDEIILDIYPHMPSSGAWPFTMIKTDRNKFFGLKMDKTLFAPFQLLVLIRTDFNGKDLLDYVKKSKEYKTIDAAMKNGFLEKYNKVICDEHKFHQWADKTTSLAIGLVAQTALQKGLQIIPIETDLSILDANIGLRTKNLQAYQLFDIYQIDPSFLA
;
A
#
# COMPACT_ATOMS: atom_id res chain seq x y z
N MET A 1 -2.93 7.96 -23.37
CA MET A 1 -1.93 8.72 -22.59
C MET A 1 -2.54 9.35 -21.32
N GLU A 2 -3.68 8.84 -20.80
CA GLU A 2 -4.33 9.35 -19.58
C GLU A 2 -4.26 8.37 -18.40
N LEU A 3 -4.39 7.06 -18.65
CA LEU A 3 -4.41 6.03 -17.61
C LEU A 3 -3.17 6.05 -16.70
N ASP A 4 -1.98 6.27 -17.27
CA ASP A 4 -0.71 6.33 -16.55
C ASP A 4 -0.69 7.41 -15.45
N LYS A 5 -1.26 8.59 -15.76
CA LYS A 5 -1.38 9.73 -14.84
C LYS A 5 -2.44 9.47 -13.78
N ILE A 6 -3.57 8.89 -14.18
CA ILE A 6 -4.66 8.55 -13.26
C ILE A 6 -4.16 7.58 -12.19
N ILE A 7 -3.32 6.61 -12.54
CA ILE A 7 -2.73 5.66 -11.58
C ILE A 7 -1.80 6.37 -10.59
N ASP A 8 -0.94 7.27 -11.07
CA ASP A 8 -0.08 8.05 -10.18
C ASP A 8 -0.90 8.93 -9.23
N GLU A 9 -1.95 9.56 -9.73
CA GLU A 9 -2.89 10.35 -8.91
C GLU A 9 -3.58 9.48 -7.86
N ILE A 10 -4.07 8.29 -8.20
CA ILE A 10 -4.72 7.39 -7.24
C ILE A 10 -3.77 7.05 -6.08
N ILE A 11 -2.50 6.79 -6.36
CA ILE A 11 -1.49 6.52 -5.32
C ILE A 11 -1.29 7.74 -4.42
N LEU A 12 -1.33 8.96 -4.98
CA LEU A 12 -1.17 10.20 -4.22
C LEU A 12 -2.45 10.62 -3.45
N ASP A 13 -3.60 10.30 -4.00
CA ASP A 13 -4.90 10.70 -3.46
C ASP A 13 -5.26 9.95 -2.18
N ILE A 14 -4.65 8.80 -1.88
CA ILE A 14 -4.88 8.14 -0.58
C ILE A 14 -4.22 8.86 0.60
N TYR A 15 -3.19 9.68 0.36
CA TYR A 15 -2.38 10.27 1.44
C TYR A 15 -3.23 11.08 2.45
N PRO A 16 -4.16 11.95 2.02
CA PRO A 16 -5.06 12.66 2.93
C PRO A 16 -6.02 11.74 3.70
N HIS A 17 -6.35 10.56 3.17
CA HIS A 17 -7.26 9.60 3.77
C HIS A 17 -6.59 8.69 4.79
N MET A 18 -5.25 8.56 4.73
CA MET A 18 -4.50 7.79 5.72
C MET A 18 -4.67 8.35 7.15
N PRO A 19 -4.61 7.51 8.21
CA PRO A 19 -4.78 7.97 9.59
C PRO A 19 -3.62 8.83 10.10
N SER A 20 -2.46 8.78 9.44
CA SER A 20 -1.25 9.51 9.83
C SER A 20 -0.45 9.98 8.63
N SER A 21 0.18 11.15 8.78
CA SER A 21 1.17 11.69 7.86
C SER A 21 2.61 11.33 8.24
N GLY A 22 2.80 10.40 9.18
CA GLY A 22 4.12 9.86 9.55
C GLY A 22 4.56 8.71 8.66
N ALA A 23 5.63 8.03 9.07
CA ALA A 23 6.17 6.88 8.33
C ALA A 23 5.14 5.75 8.16
N TRP A 24 5.12 5.12 6.98
CA TRP A 24 4.24 3.98 6.68
C TRP A 24 5.05 2.69 6.47
N PRO A 25 4.45 1.52 6.77
CA PRO A 25 5.10 0.23 6.60
C PRO A 25 5.11 -0.25 5.13
N PHE A 26 4.53 0.51 4.20
CA PHE A 26 4.38 0.12 2.81
C PHE A 26 4.82 1.24 1.85
N THR A 27 5.00 0.86 0.60
CA THR A 27 5.05 1.75 -0.55
C THR A 27 4.33 1.10 -1.73
N MET A 28 3.93 1.90 -2.71
CA MET A 28 3.22 1.42 -3.90
C MET A 28 3.89 1.98 -5.13
N ILE A 29 4.12 1.11 -6.11
CA ILE A 29 4.73 1.50 -7.38
C ILE A 29 3.87 1.06 -8.55
N LYS A 30 3.64 1.98 -9.47
CA LYS A 30 3.11 1.67 -10.80
C LYS A 30 4.21 1.02 -11.63
N THR A 31 3.86 -0.03 -12.36
CA THR A 31 4.79 -0.74 -13.24
C THR A 31 4.11 -1.10 -14.55
N ASP A 32 4.87 -1.08 -15.64
CA ASP A 32 4.40 -1.66 -16.91
C ASP A 32 4.29 -3.18 -16.75
N ARG A 33 3.20 -3.78 -17.24
CA ARG A 33 2.98 -5.24 -17.14
C ARG A 33 4.13 -6.06 -17.74
N ASN A 34 4.77 -5.54 -18.79
CA ASN A 34 5.87 -6.20 -19.47
C ASN A 34 7.21 -6.16 -18.72
N LYS A 35 7.31 -5.43 -17.60
CA LYS A 35 8.56 -5.38 -16.81
C LYS A 35 8.80 -6.63 -15.98
N PHE A 36 7.77 -7.46 -15.75
CA PHE A 36 7.89 -8.66 -14.93
C PHE A 36 7.86 -9.93 -15.76
N PHE A 37 9.05 -10.41 -16.12
CA PHE A 37 9.23 -11.68 -16.80
C PHE A 37 9.02 -12.86 -15.84
N GLY A 38 8.36 -13.92 -16.33
CA GLY A 38 8.20 -15.18 -15.60
C GLY A 38 7.00 -15.25 -14.66
N LEU A 39 6.21 -14.19 -14.52
CA LEU A 39 4.95 -14.25 -13.78
C LEU A 39 3.90 -15.01 -14.59
N LYS A 40 3.28 -16.03 -13.98
CA LYS A 40 2.07 -16.63 -14.53
C LYS A 40 0.95 -15.61 -14.39
N MET A 41 0.49 -15.09 -15.51
CA MET A 41 -0.61 -14.13 -15.59
C MET A 41 -1.65 -14.66 -16.57
N ASP A 42 -2.92 -14.38 -16.26
CA ASP A 42 -4.00 -14.67 -17.20
C ASP A 42 -3.82 -13.81 -18.47
N LYS A 43 -3.74 -14.48 -19.62
CA LYS A 43 -3.50 -13.83 -20.92
C LYS A 43 -4.78 -13.35 -21.59
N THR A 44 -5.95 -13.68 -21.04
CA THR A 44 -7.24 -13.34 -21.65
C THR A 44 -7.62 -11.86 -21.50
N LEU A 45 -7.11 -11.17 -20.46
CA LEU A 45 -7.31 -9.74 -20.25
C LEU A 45 -5.94 -9.04 -20.17
N PHE A 46 -5.72 -8.05 -21.05
CA PHE A 46 -4.48 -7.28 -21.10
C PHE A 46 -4.63 -5.95 -20.33
N ALA A 47 -4.04 -5.88 -19.14
CA ALA A 47 -3.83 -4.62 -18.44
C ALA A 47 -2.48 -4.01 -18.86
N PRO A 48 -2.42 -2.75 -19.33
CA PRO A 48 -1.15 -2.12 -19.70
C PRO A 48 -0.27 -1.82 -18.47
N PHE A 49 -0.91 -1.56 -17.32
CA PHE A 49 -0.24 -1.19 -16.08
C PHE A 49 -0.64 -2.11 -14.93
N GLN A 50 0.28 -2.19 -13.98
CA GLN A 50 0.13 -2.92 -12.74
C GLN A 50 0.49 -2.02 -11.57
N LEU A 51 -0.11 -2.32 -10.43
CA LEU A 51 0.22 -1.71 -9.15
C LEU A 51 0.89 -2.77 -8.27
N LEU A 52 2.15 -2.55 -7.93
CA LEU A 52 2.88 -3.37 -6.99
C LEU A 52 2.89 -2.70 -5.62
N VAL A 53 2.30 -3.37 -4.63
CA VAL A 53 2.36 -2.99 -3.22
C VAL A 53 3.54 -3.71 -2.57
N LEU A 54 4.37 -2.94 -1.88
CA LEU A 54 5.60 -3.39 -1.24
C LEU A 54 5.55 -3.07 0.25
N ILE A 55 6.09 -3.96 1.08
CA ILE A 55 6.35 -3.71 2.50
C ILE A 55 7.80 -3.25 2.67
N ARG A 56 8.01 -2.28 3.57
CA ARG A 56 9.33 -1.84 4.02
C ARG A 56 9.87 -2.81 5.05
N THR A 57 10.98 -3.49 4.73
CA THR A 57 11.65 -4.42 5.65
C THR A 57 12.52 -3.71 6.68
N ASP A 58 12.79 -2.42 6.49
CA ASP A 58 13.49 -1.55 7.45
C ASP A 58 12.54 -0.81 8.42
N PHE A 59 11.23 -0.96 8.24
CA PHE A 59 10.22 -0.31 9.09
C PHE A 59 10.30 -0.87 10.51
N ASN A 60 10.58 0.00 11.48
CA ASN A 60 10.86 -0.40 12.85
C ASN A 60 10.05 0.42 13.87
N GLY A 61 10.28 0.16 15.17
CA GLY A 61 9.56 0.83 16.25
C GLY A 61 9.67 2.36 16.24
N LYS A 62 10.77 2.94 15.74
CA LYS A 62 10.90 4.41 15.62
C LYS A 62 9.96 4.96 14.55
N ASP A 63 9.82 4.25 13.43
CA ASP A 63 8.88 4.61 12.37
C ASP A 63 7.43 4.51 12.85
N LEU A 64 7.11 3.45 13.62
CA LEU A 64 5.78 3.33 14.23
C LEU A 64 5.52 4.46 15.24
N LEU A 65 6.50 4.85 16.05
CA LEU A 65 6.33 6.01 16.95
C LEU A 65 6.13 7.33 16.17
N ASP A 66 6.83 7.52 15.04
CA ASP A 66 6.61 8.66 14.16
C ASP A 66 5.19 8.67 13.58
N TYR A 67 4.73 7.52 13.07
CA TYR A 67 3.34 7.32 12.63
C TYR A 67 2.36 7.74 13.71
N VAL A 68 2.52 7.24 14.93
CA VAL A 68 1.59 7.46 16.03
C VAL A 68 1.54 8.93 16.41
N LYS A 69 2.71 9.58 16.57
CA LYS A 69 2.79 11.00 16.93
C LYS A 69 2.23 11.94 15.85
N LYS A 70 2.24 11.52 14.58
CA LYS A 70 1.70 12.30 13.46
C LYS A 70 0.26 11.91 13.08
N SER A 71 -0.32 10.92 13.76
CA SER A 71 -1.71 10.50 13.53
C SER A 71 -2.72 11.62 13.83
N LYS A 72 -3.85 11.59 13.12
CA LYS A 72 -4.97 12.52 13.35
C LYS A 72 -5.47 12.40 14.79
N GLU A 73 -5.61 11.17 15.28
CA GLU A 73 -6.04 10.89 16.66
C GLU A 73 -5.10 11.50 17.70
N TYR A 74 -3.78 11.30 17.56
CA TYR A 74 -2.81 11.89 18.50
C TYR A 74 -2.84 13.42 18.54
N LYS A 75 -3.17 14.06 17.40
CA LYS A 75 -3.30 15.52 17.32
C LYS A 75 -4.57 16.02 18.02
N THR A 76 -5.63 15.22 18.08
CA THR A 76 -6.93 15.63 18.63
C THR A 76 -7.16 15.24 20.08
N ILE A 77 -6.47 14.22 20.60
CA ILE A 77 -6.63 13.80 22.01
C ILE A 77 -6.00 14.79 23.00
N ASP A 78 -6.57 14.82 24.21
CA ASP A 78 -6.09 15.62 25.33
C ASP A 78 -4.64 15.29 25.70
N ALA A 79 -3.89 16.30 26.13
CA ALA A 79 -2.48 16.15 26.50
C ALA A 79 -2.27 15.08 27.58
N ALA A 80 -3.19 14.97 28.55
CA ALA A 80 -3.14 13.97 29.62
C ALA A 80 -3.28 12.52 29.09
N MET A 81 -3.94 12.32 27.94
CA MET A 81 -4.17 10.99 27.36
C MET A 81 -3.07 10.54 26.39
N LYS A 82 -2.21 11.47 25.95
CA LYS A 82 -1.16 11.19 24.95
C LYS A 82 -0.18 10.10 25.41
N ASN A 83 0.22 10.12 26.67
CA ASN A 83 1.13 9.10 27.20
C ASN A 83 0.50 7.71 27.18
N GLY A 84 -0.74 7.57 27.66
CA GLY A 84 -1.47 6.30 27.60
C GLY A 84 -1.71 5.81 26.16
N PHE A 85 -1.89 6.73 25.21
CA PHE A 85 -1.96 6.39 23.78
C PHE A 85 -0.63 5.85 23.26
N LEU A 86 0.50 6.52 23.55
CA LEU A 86 1.83 6.04 23.15
C LEU A 86 2.18 4.68 23.80
N GLU A 87 1.79 4.46 25.06
CA GLU A 87 2.00 3.18 25.74
C GLU A 87 1.29 2.00 25.06
N LYS A 88 0.10 2.21 24.50
CA LYS A 88 -0.60 1.18 23.71
C LYS A 88 0.24 0.74 22.51
N TYR A 89 0.86 1.69 21.81
CA TYR A 89 1.72 1.39 20.67
C TYR A 89 3.08 0.85 21.09
N ASN A 90 3.60 1.21 22.25
CA ASN A 90 4.81 0.58 22.79
C ASN A 90 4.62 -0.95 22.96
N LYS A 91 3.43 -1.39 23.40
CA LYS A 91 3.09 -2.82 23.47
C LYS A 91 3.03 -3.50 22.09
N VAL A 92 2.71 -2.75 21.03
CA VAL A 92 2.77 -3.25 19.64
C VAL A 92 4.22 -3.35 19.19
N ILE A 93 5.06 -2.38 19.53
CA ILE A 93 6.49 -2.36 19.16
C ILE A 93 7.27 -3.50 19.82
N CYS A 94 6.99 -3.80 21.09
CA CYS A 94 7.70 -4.85 21.83
C CYS A 94 7.25 -6.29 21.48
N ASP A 95 6.22 -6.44 20.66
CA ASP A 95 5.64 -7.74 20.29
C ASP A 95 5.67 -7.88 18.77
N GLU A 96 6.62 -8.68 18.26
CA GLU A 96 6.87 -8.86 16.83
C GLU A 96 5.60 -9.29 16.06
N HIS A 97 4.81 -10.18 16.63
CA HIS A 97 3.58 -10.63 16.00
C HIS A 97 2.54 -9.51 15.92
N LYS A 98 2.37 -8.71 16.99
CA LYS A 98 1.48 -7.53 16.94
C LYS A 98 1.99 -6.47 15.98
N PHE A 99 3.30 -6.29 15.89
CA PHE A 99 3.92 -5.35 14.97
C PHE A 99 3.62 -5.72 13.51
N HIS A 100 3.82 -6.99 13.14
CA HIS A 100 3.47 -7.50 11.82
C HIS A 100 1.98 -7.37 11.53
N GLN A 101 1.11 -7.77 12.46
CA GLN A 101 -0.34 -7.62 12.30
C GLN A 101 -0.76 -6.16 12.10
N TRP A 102 -0.10 -5.22 12.79
CA TRP A 102 -0.38 -3.79 12.62
C TRP A 102 0.06 -3.29 11.25
N ALA A 103 1.23 -3.72 10.77
CA ALA A 103 1.75 -3.37 9.45
C ALA A 103 0.83 -3.92 8.34
N ASP A 104 0.38 -5.17 8.45
CA ASP A 104 -0.54 -5.80 7.51
C ASP A 104 -1.89 -5.09 7.47
N LYS A 105 -2.45 -4.74 8.62
CA LYS A 105 -3.71 -3.98 8.71
C LYS A 105 -3.60 -2.61 8.07
N THR A 106 -2.49 -1.91 8.32
CA THR A 106 -2.24 -0.57 7.77
C THR A 106 -2.03 -0.62 6.26
N THR A 107 -1.34 -1.65 5.76
CA THR A 107 -1.14 -1.88 4.33
C THR A 107 -2.45 -2.24 3.64
N SER A 108 -3.27 -3.10 4.27
CA SER A 108 -4.59 -3.49 3.77
C SER A 108 -5.55 -2.29 3.70
N LEU A 109 -5.51 -1.39 4.68
CA LEU A 109 -6.25 -0.13 4.63
C LEU A 109 -5.85 0.70 3.42
N ALA A 110 -4.54 0.85 3.17
CA ALA A 110 -4.06 1.60 2.02
C ALA A 110 -4.50 0.99 0.68
N ILE A 111 -4.46 -0.35 0.57
CA ILE A 111 -5.00 -1.07 -0.60
C ILE A 111 -6.49 -0.77 -0.78
N GLY A 112 -7.28 -0.81 0.30
CA GLY A 112 -8.70 -0.49 0.25
C GLY A 112 -8.98 0.94 -0.21
N LEU A 113 -8.20 1.91 0.29
CA LEU A 113 -8.28 3.30 -0.15
C LEU A 113 -7.94 3.45 -1.63
N VAL A 114 -6.87 2.81 -2.09
CA VAL A 114 -6.48 2.83 -3.51
C VAL A 114 -7.57 2.20 -4.38
N ALA A 115 -8.14 1.06 -3.99
CA ALA A 115 -9.23 0.42 -4.72
C ALA A 115 -10.45 1.34 -4.83
N GLN A 116 -10.82 1.99 -3.74
CA GLN A 116 -11.95 2.91 -3.71
C GLN A 116 -11.71 4.15 -4.59
N THR A 117 -10.53 4.77 -4.49
CA THR A 117 -10.16 5.93 -5.30
C THR A 117 -10.05 5.54 -6.78
N ALA A 118 -9.52 4.36 -7.10
CA ALA A 118 -9.48 3.83 -8.46
C ALA A 118 -10.89 3.71 -9.06
N LEU A 119 -11.84 3.13 -8.32
CA LEU A 119 -13.23 2.99 -8.76
C LEU A 119 -13.88 4.35 -9.04
N GLN A 120 -13.64 5.35 -8.18
CA GLN A 120 -14.15 6.72 -8.39
C GLN A 120 -13.60 7.37 -9.66
N LYS A 121 -12.40 6.95 -10.12
CA LYS A 121 -11.78 7.40 -11.36
C LYS A 121 -12.02 6.44 -12.54
N GLY A 122 -12.98 5.53 -12.42
CA GLY A 122 -13.36 4.61 -13.49
C GLY A 122 -12.34 3.50 -13.75
N LEU A 123 -11.52 3.15 -12.76
CA LEU A 123 -10.55 2.05 -12.84
C LEU A 123 -10.93 0.90 -11.91
N GLN A 124 -10.67 -0.32 -12.36
CA GLN A 124 -10.73 -1.53 -11.54
C GLN A 124 -9.31 -2.03 -11.27
N ILE A 125 -9.00 -2.33 -10.01
CA ILE A 125 -7.78 -3.05 -9.65
C ILE A 125 -8.16 -4.48 -9.29
N ILE A 126 -7.46 -5.45 -9.89
CA ILE A 126 -7.73 -6.88 -9.68
C ILE A 126 -6.44 -7.55 -9.19
N PRO A 127 -6.46 -8.25 -8.04
CA PRO A 127 -5.26 -8.91 -7.54
C PRO A 127 -4.81 -10.00 -8.51
N ILE A 128 -3.49 -10.11 -8.70
CA ILE A 128 -2.88 -11.16 -9.49
C ILE A 128 -2.40 -12.25 -8.55
N GLU A 129 -2.95 -13.45 -8.70
CA GLU A 129 -2.47 -14.64 -8.00
C GLU A 129 -1.19 -15.12 -8.65
N THR A 130 -0.04 -14.73 -8.09
CA THR A 130 1.27 -15.09 -8.62
C THR A 130 2.29 -15.25 -7.51
N ASP A 131 3.39 -15.95 -7.79
CA ASP A 131 4.50 -16.08 -6.86
C ASP A 131 5.31 -14.77 -6.86
N LEU A 132 5.10 -13.96 -5.82
CA LEU A 132 5.75 -12.68 -5.64
C LEU A 132 7.24 -12.79 -5.34
N SER A 133 7.75 -13.96 -4.93
CA SER A 133 9.19 -14.15 -4.69
C SER A 133 10.04 -13.97 -5.96
N ILE A 134 9.43 -14.19 -7.13
CA ILE A 134 10.04 -13.95 -8.44
C ILE A 134 10.31 -12.44 -8.66
N LEU A 135 9.48 -11.57 -8.09
CA LEU A 135 9.67 -10.12 -8.18
C LEU A 135 10.92 -9.67 -7.43
N ASP A 136 11.14 -10.20 -6.23
CA ASP A 136 12.31 -9.84 -5.41
C ASP A 136 13.63 -10.01 -6.19
N ALA A 137 13.75 -11.10 -6.96
CA ALA A 137 14.94 -11.42 -7.75
C ALA A 137 15.11 -10.51 -8.98
N ASN A 138 14.01 -10.13 -9.64
CA ASN A 138 14.05 -9.37 -10.89
C ASN A 138 14.33 -7.87 -10.69
N ILE A 139 13.83 -7.25 -9.62
CA ILE A 139 13.93 -5.80 -9.39
C ILE A 139 14.78 -5.42 -8.17
N GLY A 140 15.37 -6.40 -7.50
CA GLY A 140 16.30 -6.21 -6.38
C GLY A 140 15.62 -5.56 -5.17
N LEU A 141 14.46 -6.06 -4.75
CA LEU A 141 13.70 -5.45 -3.65
C LEU A 141 14.47 -5.50 -2.32
N ARG A 142 15.16 -6.62 -2.05
CA ARG A 142 15.91 -6.81 -0.81
C ARG A 142 17.02 -5.78 -0.61
N THR A 143 17.72 -5.37 -1.68
CA THR A 143 18.78 -4.36 -1.58
C THR A 143 18.23 -2.95 -1.32
N LYS A 144 16.92 -2.76 -1.46
CA LYS A 144 16.19 -1.51 -1.22
C LYS A 144 15.38 -1.54 0.09
N ASN A 145 15.55 -2.56 0.92
CA ASN A 145 14.74 -2.81 2.11
C ASN A 145 13.23 -2.93 1.81
N LEU A 146 12.90 -3.60 0.71
CA LEU A 146 11.54 -3.82 0.26
C LEU A 146 11.27 -5.32 0.11
N GLN A 147 10.00 -5.69 0.27
CA GLN A 147 9.48 -7.03 -0.01
C GLN A 147 8.15 -6.89 -0.74
N ALA A 148 7.92 -7.72 -1.76
CA ALA A 148 6.65 -7.75 -2.47
C ALA A 148 5.50 -8.25 -1.57
N TYR A 149 4.37 -7.53 -1.59
CA TYR A 149 3.19 -7.84 -0.77
C TYR A 149 2.00 -8.28 -1.60
N GLN A 150 1.63 -7.50 -2.62
CA GLN A 150 0.53 -7.80 -3.52
C GLN A 150 0.75 -7.11 -4.85
N LEU A 151 0.42 -7.79 -5.94
CA LEU A 151 0.41 -7.23 -7.29
C LEU A 151 -1.04 -7.15 -7.80
N PHE A 152 -1.37 -6.06 -8.48
CA PHE A 152 -2.69 -5.85 -9.10
C PHE A 152 -2.54 -5.51 -10.57
N ASP A 153 -3.43 -6.05 -11.41
CA ASP A 153 -3.69 -5.52 -12.74
C ASP A 153 -4.66 -4.35 -12.64
N ILE A 154 -4.48 -3.33 -13.49
CA ILE A 154 -5.34 -2.14 -13.53
C ILE A 154 -6.06 -2.08 -14.87
N TYR A 155 -7.38 -2.05 -14.82
CA TYR A 155 -8.27 -1.98 -15.98
C TYR A 155 -9.06 -0.69 -15.97
N GLN A 156 -9.27 -0.10 -17.14
CA GLN A 156 -10.24 0.97 -17.29
C GLN A 156 -11.63 0.34 -17.44
N ILE A 157 -12.59 0.79 -16.62
CA ILE A 157 -13.99 0.41 -16.72
C ILE A 157 -14.62 1.36 -17.73
N ASP A 158 -15.40 0.84 -18.69
CA ASP A 158 -16.24 1.69 -19.53
C ASP A 158 -17.25 2.44 -18.63
N PRO A 159 -17.28 3.79 -18.63
CA PRO A 159 -18.17 4.58 -17.79
C PRO A 159 -19.66 4.23 -17.94
N SER A 160 -20.05 3.62 -19.07
CA SER A 160 -21.43 3.16 -19.32
C SER A 160 -21.94 2.11 -18.33
N PHE A 161 -21.05 1.42 -17.59
CA PHE A 161 -21.43 0.45 -16.55
C PHE A 161 -21.76 1.08 -15.18
N LEU A 162 -21.51 2.38 -14.99
CA LEU A 162 -21.80 3.10 -13.75
C LEU A 162 -23.09 3.95 -13.83
N ALA A 163 -23.78 3.92 -14.98
CA ALA A 163 -25.00 4.67 -15.28
C ALA A 163 -26.28 3.88 -14.94
#